data_AF-A0A952RWH4-F1
#
_entry.id   AF-A0A952RWH4-F1
#
_cell.length_a   1.000
_cell.length_b   1.000
_cell.length_c   1.000
_cell.angle_alpha   90.00
_cell.angle_beta   90.00
_cell.angle_gamma   90.00
#
_symmetry.space_group_name_H-M   'P 1'
#
loop_
_entity.id
_entity.type
_entity.pdbx_description
1 polymer ?
#
loop_
_entity_poly.entity_id
_entity_poly.type
_entity_poly.pdbx_seq_one_letter_code
_entity_poly.pdbx_strand_id
1 'polypeptide(L)'
;MRAFIYKLHLLLGLAAAVPLLGWAASGFLYSIPNAVEGGVIEKIAAERVRISPAEAIESANRLAGRELPTTALTLLMKDGRPQYQSIGGLGADSIFIDAETGVAEFSKPPTARTRFFREAHFYFFAGRWQVPLLLILSAIATLSVLTGIYLNVVYWGGRLLGRRRKQLTEVGDE
;
A
#
# COMPACT_ATOMS: atom_id res chain seq x y z
N MET A 1 28.47 24.51 -0.56
CA MET A 1 28.14 23.17 -1.08
C MET A 1 27.66 22.21 0.01
N ARG A 2 28.42 21.97 1.08
CA ARG A 2 28.06 21.02 2.16
C ARG A 2 26.72 21.34 2.86
N ALA A 3 26.48 22.61 3.20
CA ALA A 3 25.21 23.04 3.83
C ALA A 3 23.97 22.83 2.93
N PHE A 4 24.13 22.95 1.61
CA PHE A 4 23.08 22.67 0.65
C PHE A 4 22.74 21.18 0.61
N ILE A 5 23.75 20.30 0.60
CA ILE A 5 23.57 18.85 0.60
C ILE A 5 22.88 18.40 1.90
N TYR A 6 23.22 18.99 3.05
CA TYR A 6 22.52 18.71 4.31
C TYR A 6 21.04 19.11 4.27
N LYS A 7 20.72 20.31 3.77
CA LYS A 7 19.33 20.76 3.62
C LYS A 7 18.55 19.88 2.64
N LEU A 8 19.17 19.52 1.52
CA LEU A 8 18.59 18.62 0.52
C LEU A 8 18.33 17.23 1.12
N HIS A 9 19.29 16.66 1.84
CA HIS A 9 19.14 15.37 2.51
C HIS A 9 18.01 15.40 3.53
N LEU A 10 17.88 16.48 4.31
CA LEU A 10 16.81 16.63 5.29
C LEU A 10 15.43 16.72 4.61
N LEU A 11 15.31 17.46 3.52
CA LEU A 11 14.06 17.56 2.74
C LEU A 11 13.70 16.23 2.07
N LEU A 12 14.66 15.56 1.43
CA LEU A 12 14.46 14.24 0.82
C LEU A 12 14.12 13.18 1.87
N GLY A 13 14.78 13.23 3.03
CA GLY A 13 14.52 12.37 4.17
C GLY A 13 13.10 12.55 4.69
N LEU A 14 12.65 13.79 4.87
CA LEU A 14 11.28 14.08 5.31
C LEU A 14 10.24 13.63 4.27
N ALA A 15 10.49 13.91 2.99
CA ALA A 15 9.60 13.51 1.89
C ALA A 15 9.49 11.99 1.73
N ALA A 16 10.58 11.26 1.95
CA ALA A 16 10.58 9.79 1.95
C ALA A 16 9.99 9.20 3.24
N ALA A 17 10.20 9.85 4.38
CA ALA A 17 9.77 9.34 5.68
C ALA A 17 8.24 9.24 5.80
N VAL A 18 7.48 10.21 5.27
CA VAL A 18 6.01 10.20 5.36
C VAL A 18 5.38 8.94 4.73
N PRO A 19 5.65 8.58 3.46
CA PRO A 19 5.09 7.37 2.88
C PRO A 19 5.66 6.08 3.50
N LEU A 20 6.93 6.08 3.93
CA LEU A 20 7.52 4.95 4.67
C LEU A 20 6.86 4.73 6.03
N LEU A 21 6.56 5.81 6.77
CA LEU A 21 5.84 5.75 8.03
C LEU A 21 4.39 5.31 7.82
N GLY A 22 3.73 5.80 6.76
CA GLY A 22 2.41 5.34 6.37
C GLY A 22 2.39 3.83 6.09
N TRP A 23 3.33 3.35 5.28
CA TRP A 23 3.50 1.92 4.97
C TRP A 23 3.82 1.09 6.22
N ALA A 24 4.79 1.51 7.04
CA ALA A 24 5.19 0.79 8.24
C ALA A 24 4.08 0.77 9.30
N ALA A 25 3.40 1.91 9.53
CA ALA A 25 2.28 1.99 10.46
C ALA A 25 1.10 1.15 9.98
N SER A 26 0.82 1.17 8.67
CA SER A 26 -0.19 0.29 8.09
C SER A 26 0.18 -1.17 8.27
N GLY A 27 1.41 -1.58 7.91
CA GLY A 27 1.95 -2.93 8.07
C GLY A 27 1.83 -3.44 9.50
N PHE A 28 2.26 -2.61 10.45
CA PHE A 28 2.11 -2.89 11.87
C PHE A 28 0.65 -3.11 12.26
N LEU A 29 -0.24 -2.18 11.92
CA LEU A 29 -1.66 -2.30 12.23
C LEU A 29 -2.30 -3.51 11.53
N TYR A 30 -1.90 -3.90 10.33
CA TYR A 30 -2.43 -5.07 9.62
C TYR A 30 -2.02 -6.39 10.28
N SER A 31 -0.87 -6.41 10.97
CA SER A 31 -0.46 -7.56 11.78
C SER A 31 -1.27 -7.72 13.08
N ILE A 32 -2.02 -6.69 13.48
CA ILE A 32 -2.89 -6.76 14.66
C ILE A 32 -4.23 -7.39 14.23
N PRO A 33 -4.67 -8.48 14.91
CA PRO A 33 -5.96 -9.09 14.65
C PRO A 33 -7.10 -8.05 14.71
N ASN A 34 -8.03 -8.12 13.75
CA ASN A 34 -9.24 -7.28 13.66
C ASN A 34 -8.99 -5.77 13.44
N ALA A 35 -7.76 -5.32 13.18
CA ALA A 35 -7.43 -3.91 13.07
C ALA A 35 -7.71 -3.27 11.70
N VAL A 36 -8.07 -4.03 10.67
CA VAL A 36 -8.31 -3.48 9.32
C VAL A 36 -9.73 -3.73 8.85
N GLU A 37 -10.22 -4.95 9.02
CA GLU A 37 -11.52 -5.36 8.48
C GLU A 37 -12.55 -5.69 9.56
N GLY A 38 -12.17 -5.74 10.84
CA GLY A 38 -13.06 -6.14 11.93
C GLY A 38 -13.72 -7.51 11.72
N GLY A 39 -13.28 -8.25 10.70
CA GLY A 39 -13.92 -9.44 10.19
C GLY A 39 -13.61 -10.60 11.12
N VAL A 40 -14.61 -11.02 11.87
CA VAL A 40 -14.64 -12.38 12.38
C VAL A 40 -14.47 -13.30 11.17
N ILE A 41 -13.45 -14.15 11.19
CA ILE A 41 -13.26 -15.15 10.13
C ILE A 41 -14.38 -16.17 10.30
N GLU A 42 -15.49 -15.92 9.61
CA GLU A 42 -16.63 -16.82 9.58
C GLU A 42 -16.47 -17.80 8.42
N LYS A 43 -16.62 -19.09 8.72
CA LYS A 43 -16.69 -20.10 7.68
C LYS A 43 -18.02 -19.95 6.96
N ILE A 44 -17.98 -20.03 5.64
CA ILE A 44 -19.20 -20.09 4.83
C ILE A 44 -19.84 -21.46 5.05
N ALA A 45 -21.05 -21.47 5.59
CA ALA A 45 -21.88 -22.65 5.68
C ALA A 45 -22.52 -22.89 4.31
N ALA A 46 -22.22 -24.02 3.66
CA ALA A 46 -22.63 -24.30 2.28
C ALA A 46 -24.16 -24.31 2.11
N GLU A 47 -24.89 -24.72 3.15
CA GLU A 47 -26.36 -24.72 3.22
C GLU A 47 -26.99 -23.33 3.14
N ARG A 48 -26.22 -22.26 3.40
CA ARG A 48 -26.67 -20.87 3.24
C ARG A 48 -26.49 -20.38 1.80
N VAL A 49 -25.74 -21.07 0.96
CA VAL A 49 -25.56 -20.70 -0.45
C VAL A 49 -26.72 -21.28 -1.25
N ARG A 50 -27.64 -20.41 -1.70
CA ARG A 50 -28.85 -20.79 -2.43
C ARG A 50 -28.77 -20.55 -3.93
N ILE A 51 -27.90 -19.65 -4.36
CA ILE A 51 -27.69 -19.36 -5.77
C ILE A 51 -26.34 -19.91 -6.25
N SER A 52 -26.35 -20.38 -7.49
CA SER A 52 -25.17 -20.83 -8.21
C SER A 52 -24.28 -19.65 -8.64
N PRO A 53 -23.00 -19.92 -8.93
CA PRO A 53 -22.10 -18.93 -9.54
C PRO A 53 -22.65 -18.30 -10.83
N ALA A 54 -23.35 -19.09 -11.66
CA ALA A 54 -23.93 -18.61 -12.92
C ALA A 54 -25.07 -17.61 -12.67
N GLU A 55 -25.97 -17.91 -11.73
CA GLU A 55 -27.06 -17.00 -11.33
C GLU A 55 -26.51 -15.71 -10.71
N ALA A 56 -25.41 -15.80 -9.94
CA ALA A 56 -24.77 -14.62 -9.38
C ALA A 56 -24.19 -13.69 -10.47
N ILE A 57 -23.57 -14.25 -11.51
CA ILE A 57 -23.09 -13.49 -12.67
C ILE A 57 -24.26 -12.85 -13.42
N GLU A 58 -25.35 -13.59 -13.61
CA GLU A 58 -26.54 -13.06 -14.26
C GLU A 58 -27.15 -11.89 -13.47
N SER A 59 -27.29 -12.02 -12.15
CA SER A 59 -27.74 -10.93 -11.27
C SER A 59 -26.82 -9.70 -11.35
N ALA A 60 -25.51 -9.91 -11.43
CA ALA A 60 -24.54 -8.82 -11.58
C ALA A 60 -24.70 -8.10 -12.92
N ASN A 61 -24.83 -8.85 -14.01
CA ASN A 61 -25.07 -8.31 -15.36
C ASN A 61 -26.39 -7.54 -15.41
N ARG A 62 -27.44 -8.06 -14.76
CA ARG A 62 -28.75 -7.42 -14.68
C ARG A 62 -28.69 -6.09 -13.93
N LEU A 63 -27.97 -6.03 -12.80
CA LEU A 63 -27.75 -4.78 -12.07
C LEU A 63 -26.94 -3.77 -12.89
N ALA A 64 -25.93 -4.23 -13.62
CA ALA A 64 -25.09 -3.37 -14.45
C ALA A 64 -25.76 -2.92 -15.76
N GLY A 65 -26.88 -3.52 -16.15
CA GLY A 65 -27.56 -3.27 -17.43
C GLY A 65 -26.74 -3.70 -18.66
N ARG A 66 -25.70 -4.50 -18.47
CA ARG A 66 -24.79 -5.00 -19.51
C ARG A 66 -24.08 -6.27 -19.05
N GLU A 67 -23.52 -7.00 -20.00
CA GLU A 67 -22.59 -8.08 -19.67
C GLU A 67 -21.28 -7.50 -19.10
N LEU A 68 -20.95 -7.90 -17.87
CA LEU A 68 -19.72 -7.51 -17.20
C LEU A 68 -18.57 -8.43 -17.63
N PRO A 69 -17.38 -7.89 -17.91
CA PRO A 69 -16.17 -8.68 -18.12
C PRO A 69 -15.68 -9.22 -16.77
N THR A 70 -16.45 -10.14 -16.18
CA THR A 70 -16.17 -10.74 -14.88
C THR A 70 -14.92 -11.59 -14.99
N THR A 71 -13.84 -11.16 -14.34
CA THR A 71 -12.54 -11.86 -14.34
C THR A 71 -12.39 -12.78 -13.14
N ALA A 72 -13.11 -12.49 -12.06
CA ALA A 72 -13.14 -13.31 -10.86
C ALA A 72 -14.53 -13.21 -10.21
N LEU A 73 -14.98 -14.35 -9.67
CA LEU A 73 -16.15 -14.44 -8.81
C LEU A 73 -15.72 -15.10 -7.50
N THR A 74 -15.70 -14.32 -6.41
CA THR A 74 -15.23 -14.79 -5.11
C THR A 74 -16.41 -14.95 -4.17
N LEU A 75 -16.56 -16.11 -3.53
CA LEU A 75 -17.52 -16.31 -2.45
C LEU A 75 -16.86 -15.95 -1.12
N LEU A 76 -17.46 -15.01 -0.37
CA LEU A 76 -16.91 -14.48 0.88
C LEU A 76 -18.01 -14.22 1.91
N MET A 77 -17.63 -14.13 3.19
CA MET A 77 -18.53 -13.64 4.23
C MET A 77 -18.44 -12.12 4.31
N LYS A 78 -19.60 -11.44 4.30
CA LYS A 78 -19.71 -10.00 4.48
C LYS A 78 -20.95 -9.68 5.29
N ASP A 79 -20.77 -8.89 6.35
CA ASP A 79 -21.85 -8.49 7.27
C ASP A 79 -22.67 -9.70 7.80
N GLY A 80 -21.98 -10.81 8.11
CA GLY A 80 -22.58 -12.06 8.61
C GLY A 80 -23.32 -12.91 7.55
N ARG A 81 -23.21 -12.56 6.26
CA ARG A 81 -23.89 -13.22 5.14
C ARG A 81 -22.90 -13.70 4.08
N PRO A 82 -23.14 -14.87 3.45
CA PRO A 82 -22.37 -15.29 2.28
C PRO A 82 -22.73 -14.40 1.09
N GLN A 83 -21.73 -13.84 0.41
CA GLN A 83 -21.91 -13.01 -0.77
C GLN A 83 -20.91 -13.43 -1.85
N TYR A 84 -21.36 -13.44 -3.10
CA TYR A 84 -20.46 -13.45 -4.25
C TYR A 84 -19.99 -12.02 -4.52
N GLN A 85 -18.71 -11.85 -4.77
CA GLN A 85 -18.11 -10.63 -5.28
C GLN A 85 -17.70 -10.86 -6.73
N SER A 86 -18.41 -10.22 -7.65
CA SER A 86 -18.02 -10.16 -9.06
C SER A 86 -17.03 -9.01 -9.26
N ILE A 87 -15.89 -9.30 -9.87
CA ILE A 87 -14.82 -8.33 -10.13
C ILE A 87 -14.64 -8.18 -11.64
N GLY A 88 -15.04 -7.01 -12.16
CA GLY A 88 -14.75 -6.60 -13.54
C GLY A 88 -13.28 -6.20 -13.75
N GLY A 89 -12.82 -6.21 -15.00
CA GLY A 89 -11.45 -5.81 -15.36
C GLY A 89 -11.01 -4.47 -14.75
N LEU A 90 -9.80 -4.46 -14.17
CA LEU A 90 -9.20 -3.36 -13.38
C LEU A 90 -9.88 -3.01 -12.04
N GLY A 91 -10.82 -3.82 -11.54
CA GLY A 91 -11.41 -3.64 -10.20
C GLY A 91 -12.35 -2.43 -10.08
N ALA A 92 -12.72 -1.82 -11.20
CA ALA A 92 -13.58 -0.63 -11.25
C ALA A 92 -15.06 -0.95 -10.97
N ASP A 93 -15.51 -2.15 -11.33
CA ASP A 93 -16.88 -2.61 -11.13
C ASP A 93 -16.87 -3.82 -10.19
N SER A 94 -16.90 -3.57 -8.88
CA SER A 94 -17.15 -4.63 -7.91
C SER A 94 -18.62 -4.63 -7.50
N ILE A 95 -19.31 -5.71 -7.83
CA ILE A 95 -20.71 -5.95 -7.45
C ILE A 95 -20.74 -7.08 -6.43
N PHE A 96 -21.50 -6.87 -5.38
CA PHE A 96 -21.78 -7.89 -4.38
C PHE A 96 -23.15 -8.49 -4.63
N ILE A 97 -23.26 -9.81 -4.53
CA ILE A 97 -24.50 -10.55 -4.71
C ILE A 97 -24.71 -11.40 -3.47
N ASP A 98 -25.79 -11.18 -2.74
CA ASP A 98 -26.15 -11.99 -1.58
C ASP A 98 -26.43 -13.44 -2.04
N ALA A 99 -25.66 -14.39 -1.52
CA ALA A 99 -25.70 -15.78 -1.97
C ALA A 99 -26.93 -16.55 -1.44
N GLU A 100 -27.65 -16.02 -0.45
CA GLU A 100 -28.91 -16.57 0.06
C GLU A 100 -30.11 -16.11 -0.79
N THR A 101 -30.06 -14.89 -1.34
CA THR A 101 -31.24 -14.22 -1.94
C THR A 101 -31.09 -13.88 -3.42
N GLY A 102 -29.87 -13.81 -3.95
CA GLY A 102 -29.61 -13.37 -5.33
C GLY A 102 -29.65 -11.85 -5.53
N VAL A 103 -29.86 -11.07 -4.48
CA VAL A 103 -29.91 -9.60 -4.55
C VAL A 103 -28.50 -9.06 -4.83
N ALA A 104 -28.35 -8.30 -5.91
CA ALA A 104 -27.09 -7.68 -6.30
C ALA A 104 -27.07 -6.19 -5.92
N GLU A 105 -25.93 -5.71 -5.42
CA GLU A 105 -25.67 -4.33 -5.07
C GLU A 105 -24.26 -3.89 -5.50
N PHE A 106 -24.13 -2.63 -5.90
CA PHE A 106 -22.81 -2.05 -6.13
C PHE A 106 -22.00 -1.99 -4.85
N SER A 107 -20.69 -2.22 -4.95
CA SER A 107 -19.78 -2.04 -3.83
C SER A 107 -19.90 -0.63 -3.26
N LYS A 108 -20.14 -0.55 -1.95
CA LYS A 108 -20.10 0.73 -1.23
C LYS A 108 -18.67 1.29 -1.30
N PRO A 109 -18.49 2.61 -1.39
CA PRO A 109 -17.18 3.23 -1.29
C PRO A 109 -16.46 2.77 -0.01
N PRO A 110 -15.13 2.53 -0.06
CA PRO A 110 -14.40 2.13 1.12
C PRO A 110 -14.47 3.21 2.20
N THR A 111 -14.59 2.78 3.46
CA THR A 111 -14.51 3.68 4.62
C THR A 111 -13.15 4.39 4.66
N ALA A 112 -13.03 5.50 5.39
CA ALA A 112 -11.74 6.20 5.54
C ALA A 112 -10.63 5.27 6.08
N ARG A 113 -10.97 4.36 7.00
CA ARG A 113 -10.05 3.33 7.52
C ARG A 113 -9.62 2.38 6.41
N THR A 114 -10.59 1.76 5.71
CA THR A 114 -10.30 0.84 4.60
C THR A 114 -9.49 1.51 3.49
N ARG A 115 -9.79 2.79 3.21
CA ARG A 115 -9.04 3.61 2.25
C ARG A 115 -7.60 3.81 2.69
N PHE A 116 -7.36 4.22 3.94
CA PHE A 116 -6.02 4.36 4.50
C PHE A 116 -5.21 3.06 4.37
N PHE A 117 -5.77 1.91 4.74
CA PHE A 117 -5.06 0.64 4.62
C PHE A 117 -4.80 0.23 3.17
N ARG A 118 -5.77 0.43 2.27
CA ARG A 118 -5.59 0.14 0.83
C ARG A 118 -4.50 1.02 0.21
N GLU A 119 -4.45 2.30 0.56
CA GLU A 119 -3.49 3.28 0.02
C GLU A 119 -2.11 3.22 0.69
N ALA A 120 -2.03 2.73 1.93
CA ALA A 120 -0.78 2.64 2.68
C ALA A 120 -0.03 1.31 2.47
N HIS A 121 -0.74 0.18 2.28
CA HIS A 121 -0.09 -1.11 2.01
C HIS A 121 0.27 -1.31 0.55
N PHE A 122 -0.68 -1.00 -0.32
CA PHE A 122 -0.41 -0.88 -1.72
C PHE A 122 -0.22 0.60 -1.96
N TYR A 123 0.87 0.96 -2.62
CA TYR A 123 0.84 2.13 -3.48
C TYR A 123 -0.18 1.94 -4.64
N PHE A 124 -1.43 1.57 -4.32
CA PHE A 124 -2.61 1.81 -5.12
C PHE A 124 -2.86 3.32 -5.03
N PHE A 125 -1.93 4.07 -5.59
CA PHE A 125 -2.26 5.31 -6.25
C PHE A 125 -3.30 4.94 -7.32
N ALA A 126 -4.57 4.89 -6.97
CA ALA A 126 -5.60 4.41 -7.88
C ALA A 126 -5.59 5.26 -9.16
N GLY A 127 -5.53 4.60 -10.32
CA GLY A 127 -5.62 5.24 -11.64
C GLY A 127 -4.29 5.73 -12.21
N ARG A 128 -4.37 6.73 -13.11
CA ARG A 128 -3.24 7.20 -13.96
C ARG A 128 -2.00 7.71 -13.21
N TRP A 129 -2.10 7.96 -11.90
CA TRP A 129 -1.01 8.49 -11.08
C TRP A 129 -0.12 7.41 -10.46
N GLN A 130 -0.48 6.13 -10.61
CA GLN A 130 0.28 5.03 -10.02
C GLN A 130 1.73 4.97 -10.45
N VAL A 131 1.95 4.87 -11.75
CA VAL A 131 3.29 4.74 -12.30
C VAL A 131 4.11 6.01 -12.04
N PRO A 132 3.60 7.23 -12.30
CA PRO A 132 4.34 8.46 -11.99
C PRO A 132 4.76 8.59 -10.52
N LEU A 133 3.85 8.35 -9.57
CA LEU A 133 4.15 8.52 -8.15
C LEU A 133 5.12 7.46 -7.65
N LEU A 134 5.01 6.22 -8.14
CA LEU A 134 5.98 5.17 -7.83
C LEU A 134 7.40 5.55 -8.28
N LEU A 135 7.54 6.06 -9.50
CA LEU A 135 8.84 6.51 -10.03
C LEU A 135 9.40 7.67 -9.22
N ILE A 136 8.57 8.67 -8.90
CA ILE A 136 8.99 9.85 -8.11
C ILE A 136 9.44 9.43 -6.70
N LEU A 137 8.63 8.65 -5.99
CA LEU A 137 8.97 8.22 -4.63
C LEU A 137 10.22 7.32 -4.61
N SER A 138 10.38 6.45 -5.60
CA SER A 138 11.58 5.61 -5.74
C SER A 138 12.83 6.47 -6.00
N ALA A 139 12.71 7.50 -6.84
CA ALA A 139 13.80 8.44 -7.10
C ALA A 139 14.18 9.23 -5.85
N ILE A 140 13.19 9.76 -5.11
CA ILE A 140 13.40 10.47 -3.84
C ILE A 140 14.08 9.56 -2.81
N ALA A 141 13.62 8.32 -2.66
CA ALA A 141 14.23 7.34 -1.75
C ALA A 141 15.68 7.04 -2.14
N THR A 142 15.94 6.81 -3.42
CA THR A 142 17.30 6.58 -3.94
C THR A 142 18.23 7.77 -3.66
N LEU A 143 17.78 8.99 -3.95
CA LEU A 143 18.54 10.21 -3.68
C LEU A 143 18.77 10.42 -2.17
N SER A 144 17.79 10.08 -1.33
CA SER A 144 17.92 10.13 0.14
C SER A 144 19.01 9.18 0.63
N VAL A 145 19.05 7.94 0.13
CA VAL A 145 20.09 6.95 0.44
C VAL A 145 21.47 7.44 -0.04
N LEU A 146 21.58 7.90 -1.29
CA LEU A 146 22.85 8.37 -1.86
C LEU A 146 23.41 9.59 -1.09
N THR A 147 22.55 10.54 -0.73
CA THR A 147 22.96 11.70 0.07
C THR A 147 23.37 11.29 1.48
N GLY A 148 22.68 10.32 2.11
CA GLY A 148 23.06 9.76 3.40
C GLY A 148 24.42 9.04 3.36
N ILE A 149 24.70 8.25 2.31
CA ILE A 149 26.00 7.59 2.09
C ILE A 149 27.09 8.64 1.94
N TYR A 150 26.89 9.63 1.06
CA TYR A 150 27.87 10.71 0.85
C TYR A 150 28.18 11.46 2.15
N LEU A 151 27.15 11.84 2.92
CA LEU A 151 27.36 12.55 4.18
C LEU A 151 28.12 11.70 5.20
N ASN A 152 27.84 10.39 5.29
CA ASN A 152 28.61 9.47 6.13
C ASN A 152 30.06 9.35 5.67
N VAL A 153 30.31 9.14 4.37
CA VAL A 153 31.66 9.05 3.81
C VAL A 153 32.45 10.32 4.07
N VAL A 154 31.86 11.50 3.86
CA VAL A 154 32.53 12.78 4.12
C VAL A 154 32.76 13.01 5.62
N TYR A 155 31.80 12.63 6.47
CA TYR A 155 31.94 12.76 7.92
C TYR A 155 33.06 11.86 8.46
N TRP A 156 33.02 10.56 8.13
CA TRP A 156 34.00 9.58 8.59
C TRP A 156 35.35 9.73 7.90
N GLY A 157 35.38 10.02 6.60
CA GLY A 157 36.59 10.31 5.84
C GLY A 157 37.33 11.52 6.39
N GLY A 158 36.60 12.62 6.68
CA GLY A 158 37.18 13.80 7.32
C GLY A 158 37.72 13.52 8.72
N ARG A 159 37.06 12.66 9.50
CA ARG A 159 37.50 12.26 10.85
C ARG A 159 38.74 11.37 10.82
N LEU A 160 38.81 10.43 9.87
CA LEU A 160 39.93 9.50 9.69
C LEU A 160 41.17 10.22 9.14
N LEU A 161 41.01 11.07 8.12
CA LEU A 161 42.10 11.87 7.55
C LEU A 161 42.56 12.97 8.51
N GLY A 162 41.62 13.61 9.23
CA GLY A 162 41.94 14.62 10.24
C GLY A 162 42.71 14.04 11.43
N ARG A 163 42.37 12.84 11.89
CA ARG A 163 43.14 12.11 12.93
C ARG A 163 44.53 11.71 12.44
N ARG A 164 44.66 11.16 11.23
CA ARG A 164 45.97 10.85 10.63
C ARG A 164 46.86 12.07 10.48
N ARG A 165 46.30 13.20 10.04
CA ARG A 165 47.07 14.45 9.86
C ARG A 165 47.56 15.00 11.19
N LYS A 166 46.72 14.96 12.24
CA LYS A 166 47.09 15.40 13.59
C LYS A 166 48.19 14.53 14.21
N GLN A 167 48.10 13.22 14.00
CA GLN A 167 49.11 12.25 14.45
C GLN A 167 50.45 12.40 13.71
N LEU A 168 50.45 12.74 12.41
CA LEU A 168 51.68 12.99 11.65
C LEU A 168 52.35 14.33 12.01
N THR A 169 51.58 15.36 12.40
CA THR A 169 52.15 16.61 12.90
C THR A 169 52.74 16.48 14.31
N GLU A 170 52.14 15.67 15.19
CA GLU A 170 52.67 15.45 16.55
C GLU A 170 53.95 14.58 16.56
N VAL A 171 54.17 13.72 15.55
CA VAL A 171 55.38 12.88 15.42
C VAL A 171 56.53 13.59 14.69
N GLY A 172 56.26 14.70 13.99
CA GLY A 172 57.29 15.47 13.27
C GLY A 172 57.97 16.58 14.10
N ASP A 173 57.50 16.82 15.33
CA ASP A 173 57.98 17.87 16.24
C ASP A 173 58.79 17.29 17.45
N GLU A 174 59.14 16.00 17.43
CA GLU A 174 60.12 15.35 18.35
C GLU A 174 61.48 15.12 17.67
#